data_AF-A0A397D3H1-F1
#
_entry.id   AF-A0A397D3H1-F1
#
_cell.length_a   1.000
_cell.length_b   1.000
_cell.length_c   1.000
_cell.angle_alpha   90.00
_cell.angle_beta   90.00
_cell.angle_gamma   90.00
#
_symmetry.space_group_name_H-M   'P 1'
#
loop_
_entity.id
_entity.type
_entity.pdbx_description
1 polymer ?
#
loop_
_entity_poly.entity_id
_entity_poly.type
_entity_poly.pdbx_seq_one_letter_code
_entity_poly.pdbx_strand_id
1 'polypeptide(L)'
;MLLKMRDASKRELEAMTGIPRSNLSRWGQQADLLMSFDGNKKRFNLEGAGRPVELPCEDGLEILMHKLRDAERAVTCTHLINYLKRHHKEWLA
;
A
#
# COMPACT_ATOMS: atom_id res chain seq x y z
N MET A 1 -18.37 -21.05 11.77
CA MET A 1 -17.49 -21.44 10.64
C MET A 1 -16.03 -21.58 11.08
N LEU A 2 -15.42 -20.58 11.71
CA LEU A 2 -14.01 -20.62 12.17
C LEU A 2 -13.69 -21.72 13.19
N LEU A 3 -14.61 -22.06 14.12
CA LEU A 3 -14.37 -23.15 15.08
C LEU A 3 -14.24 -24.55 14.44
N LYS A 4 -14.89 -24.80 13.30
CA LYS A 4 -14.81 -26.11 12.61
C LYS A 4 -13.46 -26.35 11.94
N MET A 5 -12.65 -25.32 11.74
CA MET A 5 -11.36 -25.42 11.03
C MET A 5 -10.20 -25.77 11.95
N ARG A 6 -10.38 -25.69 13.28
CA ARG A 6 -9.33 -25.97 14.26
C ARG A 6 -9.04 -27.48 14.40
N ASP A 7 -10.06 -28.30 14.22
CA ASP A 7 -10.01 -29.77 14.36
C ASP A 7 -10.06 -30.50 13.00
N ALA A 8 -10.18 -29.75 11.89
CA ALA A 8 -10.27 -30.32 10.55
C ALA A 8 -8.89 -30.75 10.02
N SER A 9 -8.85 -31.89 9.35
CA SER A 9 -7.66 -32.35 8.64
C SER A 9 -7.34 -31.42 7.46
N LYS A 10 -6.06 -31.38 7.04
CA LYS A 10 -5.62 -30.56 5.89
C LYS A 10 -6.40 -30.87 4.59
N ARG A 11 -6.91 -32.10 4.43
CA ARG A 11 -7.71 -32.51 3.27
C ARG A 11 -9.11 -31.89 3.32
N GLU A 12 -9.75 -31.89 4.49
CA GLU A 12 -11.05 -31.26 4.68
C GLU A 12 -10.95 -29.74 4.52
N LEU A 13 -9.87 -29.13 5.01
CA LEU A 13 -9.60 -27.72 4.83
C LEU A 13 -9.42 -27.34 3.35
N GLU A 14 -8.71 -28.15 2.57
CA GLU A 14 -8.57 -27.95 1.12
C GLU A 14 -9.92 -28.03 0.41
N ALA A 15 -10.74 -29.04 0.72
CA ALA A 15 -12.07 -29.19 0.13
C ALA A 15 -13.02 -28.03 0.50
N MET A 16 -12.93 -27.50 1.73
CA MET A 16 -13.80 -26.40 2.19
C MET A 16 -13.35 -25.03 1.70
N THR A 17 -12.05 -24.80 1.54
CA THR A 17 -11.50 -23.46 1.24
C THR A 17 -11.02 -23.30 -0.19
N GLY A 18 -10.81 -24.40 -0.92
CA GLY A 18 -10.16 -24.41 -2.23
C GLY A 18 -8.65 -24.09 -2.16
N ILE A 19 -8.08 -23.92 -0.98
CA ILE A 19 -6.66 -23.61 -0.80
C ILE A 19 -5.86 -24.92 -0.90
N PRO A 20 -4.83 -24.99 -1.76
CA PRO A 20 -4.03 -26.21 -1.93
C PRO A 20 -3.42 -26.70 -0.61
N ARG A 21 -3.42 -28.02 -0.41
CA ARG A 21 -2.88 -28.67 0.79
C ARG A 21 -1.44 -28.28 1.09
N SER A 22 -0.62 -28.04 0.06
CA SER A 22 0.77 -27.60 0.19
C SER A 22 0.88 -26.22 0.85
N ASN A 23 -0.03 -25.29 0.51
CA ASN A 23 -0.08 -23.97 1.12
C ASN A 23 -0.53 -24.05 2.57
N LEU A 24 -1.58 -24.83 2.86
CA LEU A 24 -2.04 -25.07 4.23
C LEU A 24 -0.93 -25.70 5.10
N SER A 25 -0.15 -26.63 4.54
CA SER A 25 0.96 -27.24 5.26
C SER A 25 2.10 -26.25 5.52
N ARG A 26 2.45 -25.41 4.54
CA ARG A 26 3.49 -24.39 4.68
C ARG A 26 3.10 -23.35 5.73
N TRP A 27 1.87 -22.86 5.70
CA TRP A 27 1.37 -21.92 6.72
C TRP A 27 1.31 -22.54 8.11
N GLY A 28 0.96 -23.82 8.21
CA GLY A 28 1.05 -24.54 9.50
C GLY A 28 2.48 -24.58 10.06
N GLN A 29 3.49 -24.76 9.21
CA GLN A 29 4.90 -24.73 9.62
C GLN A 29 5.37 -23.32 10.01
N GLN A 30 4.81 -22.28 9.39
CA GLN A 30 5.14 -20.89 9.65
C GLN A 30 4.18 -20.22 10.65
N ALA A 31 3.28 -20.98 11.28
CA ALA A 31 2.18 -20.43 12.05
C ALA A 31 2.69 -19.52 13.18
N ASP A 32 3.69 -19.97 13.93
CA ASP A 32 4.25 -19.19 15.03
C ASP A 32 4.90 -17.90 14.54
N LEU A 33 5.60 -17.94 13.41
CA LEU A 33 6.21 -16.75 12.78
C LEU A 33 5.15 -15.76 12.28
N LEU A 34 4.08 -16.27 11.68
CA LEU A 34 2.98 -15.44 11.17
C LEU A 34 2.17 -14.83 12.32
N MET A 35 2.01 -15.55 13.43
CA MET A 35 1.28 -15.08 14.61
C MET A 35 2.12 -14.17 15.51
N SER A 36 3.45 -14.32 15.50
CA SER A 36 4.39 -13.47 16.26
C SER A 36 4.76 -12.17 15.53
N PHE A 37 4.26 -11.96 14.31
CA PHE A 37 4.50 -10.74 13.56
C PHE A 37 3.80 -9.53 14.20
N ASP A 38 4.59 -8.66 14.83
CA ASP A 38 4.16 -7.40 15.47
C ASP A 38 4.37 -6.16 14.57
N GLY A 39 4.62 -6.37 13.27
CA GLY A 39 4.76 -5.30 12.30
C GLY A 39 3.43 -4.61 11.96
N ASN A 40 3.51 -3.45 11.31
CA ASN A 40 2.33 -2.67 10.89
C ASN A 40 1.38 -3.54 10.04
N LYS A 41 0.14 -3.77 10.51
CA LYS A 41 -0.89 -4.58 9.84
C LYS A 41 -1.46 -3.93 8.57
N LYS A 42 -1.03 -2.70 8.23
CA LYS A 42 -1.33 -2.08 6.94
C LYS A 42 -0.59 -2.86 5.85
N ARG A 43 -1.35 -3.35 4.87
CA ARG A 43 -0.89 -4.19 3.75
C ARG A 43 0.43 -3.65 3.16
N PHE A 44 1.52 -4.34 3.47
CA PHE A 44 2.74 -4.24 2.70
C PHE A 44 2.47 -4.94 1.36
N ASN A 45 2.40 -4.18 0.28
CA ASN A 45 2.93 -4.73 -0.96
C ASN A 45 4.37 -5.15 -0.64
N LEU A 46 4.72 -6.39 -0.99
CA LEU A 46 6.03 -7.00 -0.80
C LEU A 46 7.15 -5.97 -1.01
N GLU A 47 8.12 -5.94 -0.09
CA GLU A 47 9.27 -5.05 -0.12
C GLU A 47 9.79 -4.82 -1.55
N GLY A 48 9.69 -3.58 -2.06
CA GLY A 48 10.16 -3.25 -3.42
C GLY A 48 9.47 -2.07 -4.09
N ALA A 49 8.22 -1.76 -3.76
CA ALA A 49 7.63 -0.48 -4.11
C ALA A 49 8.01 0.52 -3.01
N GLY A 50 9.24 1.02 -3.05
CA GLY A 50 9.69 2.07 -2.13
C GLY A 50 8.60 3.13 -1.99
N ARG A 51 8.42 3.67 -0.77
CA ARG A 51 7.54 4.82 -0.56
C ARG A 51 7.84 5.82 -1.68
N PRO A 52 6.86 6.23 -2.51
CA PRO A 52 7.11 7.24 -3.52
C PRO A 52 7.81 8.39 -2.81
N VAL A 53 8.96 8.80 -3.35
CA VAL A 53 9.71 9.95 -2.85
C VAL A 53 8.70 11.04 -2.53
N GLU A 54 8.66 11.50 -1.26
CA GLU A 54 7.81 12.62 -0.87
C GLU A 54 8.01 13.73 -1.89
N LEU A 55 6.90 14.26 -2.41
CA LEU A 55 6.95 15.23 -3.48
C LEU A 55 7.82 16.40 -2.98
N PRO A 56 8.80 16.88 -3.75
CA PRO A 56 9.58 18.02 -3.30
C PRO A 56 8.62 19.19 -3.10
N CYS A 57 8.66 19.78 -1.89
CA CYS A 57 7.87 20.95 -1.52
C CYS A 57 6.35 20.71 -1.52
N GLU A 58 5.88 19.74 -0.70
CA GLU A 58 4.44 19.53 -0.44
C GLU A 58 3.75 20.85 -0.01
N ASP A 59 4.36 21.59 0.93
CA ASP A 59 3.83 22.87 1.43
C ASP A 59 3.65 23.92 0.32
N GLY A 60 4.62 24.06 -0.58
CA GLY A 60 4.58 25.08 -1.63
C GLY A 60 3.57 24.75 -2.73
N LEU A 61 3.40 23.46 -3.03
CA LEU A 61 2.39 22.99 -3.96
C LEU A 61 0.98 23.19 -3.39
N GLU A 62 0.77 22.88 -2.11
CA GLU A 62 -0.49 23.09 -1.40
C GLU A 62 -0.88 24.57 -1.39
N ILE A 63 0.04 25.46 -1.05
CA ILE A 63 -0.19 26.92 -1.10
C ILE A 63 -0.61 27.38 -2.51
N LEU A 64 0.02 26.86 -3.57
CA LEU A 64 -0.37 27.17 -4.95
C LEU A 64 -1.79 26.68 -5.26
N MET A 65 -2.13 25.46 -4.84
CA MET A 65 -3.48 24.89 -5.06
C MET A 65 -4.56 25.73 -4.40
N HIS A 66 -4.33 26.17 -3.15
CA HIS A 66 -5.24 27.06 -2.44
C HIS A 66 -5.39 28.39 -3.17
N LYS A 67 -4.28 29.06 -3.53
CA LYS A 67 -4.33 30.34 -4.27
C LYS A 67 -5.08 30.25 -5.59
N LEU A 68 -4.92 29.16 -6.34
CA LEU A 68 -5.63 28.97 -7.61
C LEU A 68 -7.13 28.76 -7.37
N ARG A 69 -7.50 27.99 -6.35
CA ARG A 69 -8.90 27.76 -5.99
C ARG A 69 -9.58 29.03 -5.46
N ASP A 70 -8.87 29.81 -4.65
CA ASP A 70 -9.34 31.10 -4.12
C ASP A 70 -9.54 32.13 -5.25
N ALA A 71 -8.74 32.04 -6.32
CA ALA A 71 -8.92 32.82 -7.54
C ALA A 71 -9.99 32.26 -8.50
N GLU A 72 -10.82 31.32 -8.03
CA GLU A 72 -11.85 30.61 -8.80
C GLU A 72 -11.31 29.87 -10.05
N ARG A 73 -10.01 29.54 -10.07
CA ARG A 73 -9.39 28.80 -11.16
C ARG A 73 -9.40 27.31 -10.87
N ALA A 74 -9.75 26.53 -11.89
CA ALA A 74 -9.57 25.09 -11.84
C ALA A 74 -8.07 24.75 -11.68
N VAL A 75 -7.75 24.01 -10.61
CA VAL A 75 -6.43 23.41 -10.43
C VAL A 75 -6.30 22.24 -11.40
N THR A 76 -5.31 22.30 -12.29
CA THR A 76 -5.08 21.25 -13.29
C THR A 76 -3.68 20.68 -13.17
N CYS A 77 -3.47 19.46 -13.67
CA CYS A 77 -2.16 18.83 -13.71
C CYS A 77 -1.08 19.73 -14.36
N THR A 78 -1.44 20.51 -15.38
CA THR A 78 -0.52 21.46 -16.03
C THR A 78 0.01 22.52 -15.06
N HIS A 79 -0.83 23.05 -14.17
CA HIS A 79 -0.39 24.03 -13.17
C HIS A 79 0.62 23.42 -12.20
N LEU A 80 0.35 22.20 -11.72
CA LEU A 80 1.22 21.47 -10.79
C LEU A 80 2.57 21.12 -11.44
N ILE A 81 2.55 20.59 -12.66
CA ILE A 81 3.77 20.25 -13.41
C ILE A 81 4.58 21.51 -13.73
N ASN A 82 3.95 22.63 -14.08
CA ASN A 82 4.66 23.88 -14.33
C ASN A 82 5.32 24.44 -13.07
N TYR A 83 4.69 24.30 -11.90
CA TYR A 83 5.30 24.67 -10.63
C TYR A 83 6.55 23.83 -10.35
N LEU A 84 6.44 22.50 -10.48
CA LEU A 84 7.57 21.59 -10.30
C LEU A 84 8.70 21.88 -11.29
N LYS A 85 8.40 22.17 -12.56
CA LYS A 85 9.41 22.56 -13.57
C LYS A 85 10.16 23.83 -13.23
N ARG A 86 9.52 24.78 -12.55
CA ARG A 86 10.12 26.09 -12.19
C ARG A 86 10.94 26.04 -10.92
N HIS A 87 10.49 25.27 -9.93
CA HIS A 87 11.04 25.31 -8.57
C HIS A 87 11.79 24.03 -8.17
N HIS A 88 11.50 22.91 -8.84
CA HIS A 88 12.03 21.57 -8.52
C HIS A 88 12.46 20.83 -9.79
N LYS A 89 13.11 21.55 -10.72
CA LYS A 89 13.53 20.99 -12.02
C LYS A 89 14.40 19.75 -11.89
N GLU A 90 15.28 19.72 -10.88
CA GLU A 90 16.17 18.60 -10.59
C GLU A 90 15.42 17.32 -10.22
N TRP A 91 14.21 17.43 -9.68
CA TRP A 91 13.38 16.28 -9.36
C TRP A 91 12.66 15.70 -10.59
N LEU A 92 12.53 16.49 -11.66
CA LEU A 92 11.93 16.08 -12.93
C LEU A 92 12.97 15.61 -13.96
N ALA A 93 14.25 15.55 -13.59
CA ALA A 93 15.36 15.19 -14.47
C ALA A 93 15.44 13.69 -14.75
#